data_AF-A0A254TNJ8-F1
#
_entry.id   AF-A0A254TNJ8-F1
#
_cell.length_a   1.000
_cell.length_b   1.000
_cell.length_c   1.000
_cell.angle_alpha   90.00
_cell.angle_beta   90.00
_cell.angle_gamma   90.00
#
_symmetry.space_group_name_H-M   'P 1'
#
loop_
_entity.id
_entity.type
_entity.pdbx_description
1 polymer ?
#
loop_
_entity_poly.entity_id
_entity_poly.type
_entity_poly.pdbx_seq_one_letter_code
_entity_poly.pdbx_strand_id
1 'polypeptide(L)'
;MHAPKSRTLLKILAALVAAWLALVSLPSHAEYADVVLNRRAEKEGVRPVVFPHWFHRMRFRCKVCHSELGFKMRAGANDVTMADIIDGKFCGMCHNDQIAWGAANCDLCHSGKKGLPPGIYGGSSTTGPGKW
;
A
#
# COMPACT_ATOMS: atom_id res chain seq x y z
N MET A 1 5.17 -46.49 37.32
CA MET A 1 5.83 -45.30 36.73
C MET A 1 5.05 -44.87 35.49
N HIS A 2 4.14 -43.91 35.59
CA HIS A 2 3.39 -43.35 34.44
C HIS A 2 3.55 -41.83 34.49
N ALA A 3 4.36 -41.27 33.59
CA ALA A 3 4.56 -39.83 33.49
C ALA A 3 3.26 -39.13 33.00
N PRO A 4 2.95 -37.91 33.49
CA PRO A 4 1.66 -37.29 33.26
C PRO A 4 1.56 -36.73 31.84
N LYS A 5 0.83 -37.44 30.96
CA LYS A 5 0.50 -37.03 29.58
C LYS A 5 -0.04 -35.59 29.50
N SER A 6 -0.67 -35.08 30.57
CA SER A 6 -1.21 -33.71 30.66
C SER A 6 -0.13 -32.61 30.64
N ARG A 7 1.03 -32.85 31.25
CA ARG A 7 2.15 -31.89 31.23
C ARG A 7 2.77 -31.77 29.84
N THR A 8 2.81 -32.87 29.10
CA THR A 8 3.28 -32.89 27.71
C THR A 8 2.28 -32.16 26.81
N LEU A 9 0.98 -32.38 26.99
CA LEU A 9 -0.06 -31.72 26.21
C LEU A 9 -0.06 -30.19 26.41
N LEU A 10 0.08 -29.73 27.67
CA LEU A 10 0.11 -28.31 28.00
C LEU A 10 1.34 -27.60 27.41
N LYS A 11 2.50 -28.27 27.40
CA LYS A 11 3.73 -27.75 26.77
C LYS A 11 3.59 -27.63 25.25
N ILE A 12 2.94 -28.60 24.61
CA ILE A 12 2.67 -28.55 23.16
C ILE A 12 1.71 -27.39 22.86
N LEU A 13 0.64 -27.24 23.64
CA LEU A 13 -0.32 -26.16 23.46
C LEU A 13 0.34 -24.78 23.63
N ALA A 14 1.17 -24.61 24.66
CA ALA A 14 1.92 -23.38 24.89
C ALA A 14 2.92 -23.09 23.75
N ALA A 15 3.59 -24.11 23.23
CA ALA A 15 4.49 -23.96 22.08
C ALA A 15 3.75 -23.56 20.80
N LEU A 16 2.57 -24.13 20.55
CA LEU A 16 1.73 -23.78 19.40
C LEU A 16 1.20 -22.35 19.51
N VAL A 17 0.76 -21.92 20.69
CA VAL A 17 0.32 -20.54 20.93
C VAL A 17 1.48 -19.54 20.76
N ALA A 18 2.67 -19.85 21.28
CA ALA A 18 3.85 -19.01 21.12
C ALA A 18 4.29 -18.92 19.64
N ALA A 19 4.25 -20.03 18.89
CA ALA A 19 4.54 -20.04 17.46
C ALA A 19 3.51 -19.22 16.67
N TRP A 20 2.22 -19.29 17.03
CA TRP A 20 1.16 -18.52 16.39
C TRP A 20 1.31 -17.01 16.65
N LEU A 21 1.60 -16.61 17.89
CA LEU A 21 1.90 -15.21 18.25
C LEU A 21 3.13 -14.66 17.50
N ALA A 22 4.16 -15.49 17.29
CA ALA A 22 5.33 -15.10 16.53
C ALA A 22 5.02 -14.91 15.03
N LEU A 23 4.16 -15.75 14.44
CA LEU A 23 3.73 -15.67 13.04
C LEU A 23 2.89 -14.41 12.75
N VAL A 24 2.07 -13.95 13.70
CA VAL A 24 1.27 -12.72 13.57
C VAL A 24 2.14 -11.45 13.60
N SER A 25 3.36 -11.55 14.12
CA SER A 25 4.28 -10.41 14.28
C SER A 25 5.22 -10.19 13.08
N LEU A 26 5.03 -10.94 11.98
CA LEU A 26 5.83 -10.73 10.77
C LEU A 26 5.48 -9.37 10.14
N PRO A 27 6.48 -8.54 9.80
CA PRO A 27 6.22 -7.28 9.11
C PRO A 27 5.59 -7.57 7.75
N SER A 28 4.43 -6.97 7.47
CA SER A 28 3.83 -6.99 6.13
C SER A 28 4.79 -6.29 5.16
N HIS A 29 5.40 -7.04 4.24
CA HIS A 29 6.18 -6.47 3.16
C HIS A 29 5.26 -5.67 2.23
N ALA A 30 5.74 -4.56 1.69
CA ALA A 30 5.04 -3.83 0.64
C ALA A 30 4.78 -4.78 -0.54
N GLU A 31 3.52 -4.91 -0.95
CA GLU A 31 3.13 -5.75 -2.07
C GLU A 31 3.57 -5.11 -3.39
N TYR A 32 3.52 -5.93 -4.43
CA TYR A 32 3.97 -5.66 -5.79
C TYR A 32 3.76 -4.20 -6.28
N ALA A 33 4.85 -3.43 -6.36
CA ALA A 33 4.95 -2.09 -6.98
C ALA A 33 4.09 -0.96 -6.37
N ASP A 34 3.96 -0.89 -5.06
CA ASP A 34 3.36 0.26 -4.36
C ASP A 34 4.07 1.58 -4.73
N VAL A 35 3.30 2.64 -4.99
CA VAL A 35 3.83 3.97 -5.31
C VAL A 35 3.61 4.88 -4.12
N VAL A 36 4.70 5.42 -3.58
CA VAL A 36 4.64 6.38 -2.47
C VAL A 36 4.74 7.80 -3.01
N LEU A 37 3.77 8.64 -2.62
CA LEU A 37 3.76 10.07 -2.91
C LEU A 37 4.03 10.86 -1.63
N ASN A 38 5.18 11.52 -1.59
CA ASN A 38 5.59 12.31 -0.42
C ASN A 38 6.35 13.61 -0.78
N ARG A 39 6.15 14.16 -1.98
CA ARG A 39 6.79 15.45 -2.33
C ARG A 39 6.19 16.62 -1.55
N ARG A 40 4.89 16.53 -1.24
CA ARG A 40 4.08 17.58 -0.62
C ARG A 40 3.46 17.15 0.70
N ALA A 41 2.95 15.91 0.80
CA ALA A 41 2.15 15.42 1.93
C ALA A 41 2.69 15.84 3.31
N GLU A 42 3.93 15.47 3.63
CA GLU A 42 4.50 15.81 4.94
C GLU A 42 4.77 17.30 5.14
N LYS A 43 5.05 18.05 4.07
CA LYS A 43 5.22 19.51 4.15
C LYS A 43 3.89 20.22 4.49
N GLU A 44 2.77 19.63 4.10
CA GLU A 44 1.42 20.10 4.41
C GLU A 44 0.88 19.45 5.71
N GLY A 45 1.71 18.76 6.48
CA GLY A 45 1.33 18.20 7.79
C GLY A 45 0.53 16.89 7.74
N VAL A 46 0.44 16.23 6.58
CA VAL A 46 -0.23 14.93 6.44
C VAL A 46 0.76 13.80 6.14
N ARG A 47 0.38 12.56 6.46
CA ARG A 47 1.24 11.39 6.25
C ARG A 47 1.49 11.15 4.74
N PRO A 48 2.60 10.49 4.36
CA PRO A 48 2.82 10.10 2.97
C PRO A 48 1.68 9.26 2.40
N VAL A 49 1.38 9.43 1.12
CA VAL A 49 0.36 8.62 0.44
C VAL A 49 0.99 7.32 -0.06
N VAL A 50 0.33 6.19 0.19
CA VAL A 50 0.71 4.90 -0.39
C VAL A 50 -0.37 4.48 -1.37
N PHE A 51 -0.01 4.39 -2.65
CA PHE A 51 -0.88 3.89 -3.71
C PHE A 51 -0.58 2.41 -3.99
N PRO A 52 -1.49 1.49 -3.64
CA PRO A 52 -1.29 0.07 -3.88
C PRO A 52 -1.57 -0.28 -5.35
N HIS A 53 -0.53 -0.31 -6.17
CA HIS A 53 -0.67 -0.53 -7.61
C HIS A 53 -1.21 -1.94 -7.91
N TRP A 54 -0.91 -2.93 -7.10
CA TRP A 54 -1.51 -4.27 -7.17
C TRP A 54 -3.04 -4.24 -7.07
N PHE A 55 -3.58 -3.59 -6.03
CA PHE A 55 -5.01 -3.54 -5.78
C PHE A 55 -5.79 -2.93 -6.95
N HIS A 56 -5.22 -1.87 -7.53
CA HIS A 56 -5.81 -1.18 -8.69
C HIS A 56 -5.70 -2.01 -9.98
N ARG A 57 -4.59 -2.75 -10.17
CA ARG A 57 -4.39 -3.61 -11.36
C ARG A 57 -5.31 -4.83 -11.41
N MET A 58 -5.78 -5.31 -10.26
CA MET A 58 -6.80 -6.37 -10.24
C MET A 58 -8.13 -5.94 -10.87
N ARG A 59 -8.40 -4.62 -10.93
CA ARG A 59 -9.67 -4.06 -11.41
C ARG A 59 -9.54 -3.27 -12.70
N PHE A 60 -8.39 -2.63 -12.94
CA PHE A 60 -8.19 -1.72 -14.05
C PHE A 60 -6.93 -2.04 -14.85
N ARG A 61 -7.00 -1.80 -16.16
CA ARG A 61 -5.84 -1.94 -17.07
C ARG A 61 -4.93 -0.73 -16.97
N CYS A 62 -3.64 -0.91 -17.31
CA CYS A 62 -2.63 0.15 -17.28
C CYS A 62 -3.04 1.43 -18.05
N LYS A 63 -3.76 1.29 -19.17
CA LYS A 63 -4.25 2.40 -20.00
C LYS A 63 -5.13 3.37 -19.22
N VAL A 64 -5.98 2.87 -18.32
CA VAL A 64 -6.90 3.71 -17.53
C VAL A 64 -6.09 4.72 -16.74
N CYS A 65 -5.11 4.27 -15.97
CA CYS A 65 -4.31 5.18 -15.15
C CYS A 65 -3.34 6.03 -15.98
N HIS A 66 -2.59 5.40 -16.90
CA HIS A 66 -1.42 6.04 -17.49
C HIS A 66 -1.67 6.78 -18.80
N SER A 67 -2.75 6.45 -19.52
CA SER A 67 -3.15 7.14 -20.75
C SER A 67 -4.38 7.99 -20.53
N GLU A 68 -5.43 7.46 -19.90
CA GLU A 68 -6.71 8.17 -19.76
C GLU A 68 -6.67 9.19 -18.62
N LEU A 69 -6.22 8.78 -17.43
CA LEU A 69 -6.07 9.66 -16.26
C LEU A 69 -4.77 10.50 -16.30
N GLY A 70 -3.86 10.22 -17.23
CA GLY A 70 -2.64 11.02 -17.44
C GLY A 70 -1.53 10.82 -16.39
N PHE A 71 -1.55 9.74 -15.60
CA PHE A 71 -0.41 9.39 -14.75
C PHE A 71 0.80 9.01 -15.61
N LYS A 72 1.88 9.78 -15.53
CA LYS A 72 3.13 9.46 -16.22
C LYS A 72 3.74 8.20 -15.61
N MET A 73 4.35 7.36 -16.44
CA MET A 73 5.05 6.13 -16.03
C MET A 73 6.37 6.40 -15.29
N ARG A 74 6.37 7.33 -14.34
CA ARG A 74 7.53 7.74 -13.54
C ARG A 74 7.05 8.30 -12.19
N ALA A 75 7.50 7.70 -11.09
CA ALA A 75 7.13 8.16 -9.76
C ALA A 75 7.52 9.64 -9.54
N GLY A 76 6.60 10.43 -8.99
CA GLY A 76 6.79 11.86 -8.76
C GLY A 76 6.82 12.72 -10.02
N ALA A 77 6.42 12.21 -11.19
CA ALA A 77 6.35 12.98 -12.42
C ALA A 77 5.07 13.80 -12.59
N ASN A 78 4.00 13.42 -11.89
CA ASN A 78 2.78 14.21 -11.76
C ASN A 78 2.82 14.97 -10.42
N ASP A 79 2.35 16.21 -10.45
CA ASP A 79 2.00 16.93 -9.22
C ASP A 79 0.49 16.71 -9.00
N VAL A 80 0.14 15.96 -7.97
CA VAL A 80 -1.24 15.61 -7.64
C VAL A 80 -1.61 16.37 -6.39
N THR A 81 -2.62 17.23 -6.49
CA THR A 81 -3.13 18.04 -5.37
C THR A 81 -4.50 17.56 -4.93
N MET A 82 -4.88 17.84 -3.68
CA MET A 82 -6.25 17.59 -3.23
C MET A 82 -7.28 18.44 -4.00
N ALA A 83 -6.91 19.64 -4.45
CA ALA A 83 -7.76 20.45 -5.31
C ALA A 83 -8.07 19.73 -6.63
N ASP A 84 -7.04 19.18 -7.29
CA ASP A 84 -7.25 18.38 -8.50
C ASP A 84 -8.12 17.14 -8.24
N ILE A 85 -7.95 16.49 -7.08
CA ILE A 85 -8.76 15.32 -6.69
C ILE A 85 -10.22 15.71 -6.47
N ILE A 86 -10.49 16.84 -5.81
CA ILE A 86 -11.84 17.36 -5.60
C ILE A 86 -12.48 17.75 -6.94
N ASP A 87 -11.69 18.30 -7.87
CA ASP A 87 -12.11 18.61 -9.24
C ASP A 87 -12.28 17.35 -10.12
N GLY A 88 -12.17 16.15 -9.54
CA GLY A 88 -12.39 14.90 -10.23
C GLY A 88 -11.20 14.40 -11.05
N LYS A 89 -10.01 14.97 -10.93
CA LYS A 89 -8.80 14.51 -11.64
C LYS A 89 -8.05 13.45 -10.83
N PHE A 90 -7.15 12.72 -11.49
CA PHE A 90 -6.28 11.71 -10.86
C PHE A 90 -7.07 10.71 -10.00
N CYS A 91 -6.85 10.69 -8.69
CA CYS A 91 -7.55 9.83 -7.75
C CYS A 91 -9.05 10.10 -7.74
N GLY A 92 -9.44 11.37 -7.92
CA GLY A 92 -10.82 11.85 -7.89
C GLY A 92 -11.69 11.35 -9.03
N MET A 93 -11.12 10.85 -10.13
CA MET A 93 -11.90 10.21 -11.20
C MET A 93 -12.65 8.98 -10.70
N CYS A 94 -12.12 8.29 -9.67
CA CYS A 94 -12.70 7.09 -9.09
C CYS A 94 -13.08 7.26 -7.60
N HIS A 95 -12.27 7.98 -6.81
CA HIS A 95 -12.53 8.24 -5.39
C HIS A 95 -13.51 9.40 -5.21
N ASN A 96 -14.74 9.20 -5.67
CA ASN A 96 -15.80 10.19 -5.85
C ASN A 96 -17.17 9.77 -5.27
N ASP A 97 -17.17 8.81 -4.35
CA ASP A 97 -18.36 8.24 -3.72
C ASP A 97 -19.33 7.48 -4.67
N GLN A 98 -18.94 7.27 -5.92
CA GLN A 98 -19.71 6.49 -6.90
C GLN A 98 -18.98 5.22 -7.32
N ILE A 99 -17.70 5.34 -7.68
CA ILE A 99 -16.87 4.21 -8.15
C ILE A 99 -16.09 3.59 -6.98
N ALA A 100 -15.55 4.44 -6.12
CA ALA A 100 -14.87 4.08 -4.89
C ALA A 100 -15.22 5.09 -3.79
N TRP A 101 -14.78 4.81 -2.56
CA TRP A 101 -14.93 5.71 -1.43
C TRP A 101 -14.36 7.11 -1.75
N GLY A 102 -15.03 8.16 -1.27
CA GLY A 102 -14.68 9.55 -1.55
C GLY A 102 -13.41 10.05 -0.88
N ALA A 103 -12.78 11.04 -1.50
CA ALA A 103 -11.50 11.62 -1.10
C ALA A 103 -11.46 12.25 0.31
N ALA A 104 -12.61 12.39 0.99
CA ALA A 104 -12.70 12.84 2.38
C ALA A 104 -12.11 11.82 3.40
N ASN A 105 -11.93 10.57 3.00
CA ASN A 105 -11.35 9.52 3.86
C ASN A 105 -9.81 9.61 3.86
N CYS A 106 -9.27 10.68 4.46
CA CYS A 106 -7.85 11.05 4.40
C CYS A 106 -6.89 9.89 4.71
N ASP A 107 -7.17 9.13 5.78
CA ASP A 107 -6.28 8.07 6.28
C ASP A 107 -6.15 6.85 5.36
N LEU A 108 -7.09 6.67 4.43
CA LEU A 108 -7.04 5.58 3.45
C LEU A 108 -5.98 5.84 2.37
N CYS A 109 -5.78 7.10 2.00
CA CYS A 109 -4.69 7.53 1.10
C CYS A 109 -3.40 7.74 1.88
N HIS A 110 -3.46 8.58 2.92
CA HIS A 110 -2.33 9.04 3.71
C HIS A 110 -1.90 8.00 4.74
N SER A 111 -1.61 6.78 4.28
CA SER A 111 -1.35 5.62 5.14
C SER A 111 0.13 5.38 5.44
N GLY A 112 1.03 6.11 4.77
CA GLY A 112 2.48 5.94 4.90
C GLY A 112 3.03 6.34 6.27
N LYS A 113 4.17 5.74 6.64
CA LYS A 113 4.92 6.16 7.84
C LYS A 113 5.57 7.52 7.60
N LYS A 114 5.67 8.34 8.65
CA LYS A 114 6.42 9.60 8.63
C LYS A 114 7.85 9.36 8.11
N GLY A 115 8.33 10.21 7.21
CA GLY A 115 9.65 10.14 6.58
C GLY A 115 9.78 9.12 5.45
N LEU A 116 8.70 8.46 5.02
CA LEU A 116 8.76 7.48 3.93
C LEU A 116 9.11 8.19 2.60
N PRO A 117 10.24 7.88 1.95
CA PRO A 117 10.64 8.58 0.73
C PRO A 117 9.64 8.35 -0.41
N PRO A 118 9.42 9.32 -1.31
CA PRO A 118 8.65 9.07 -2.53
C PRO A 118 9.38 8.05 -3.42
N GLY A 119 8.64 7.16 -4.08
CA GLY A 119 9.26 6.12 -4.91
C GLY A 119 8.34 4.96 -5.21
N ILE A 120 8.90 3.92 -5.82
CA ILE A 120 8.22 2.64 -6.05
C ILE A 120 8.80 1.63 -5.05
N TYR A 121 7.93 0.97 -4.30
CA TYR A 121 8.26 0.00 -3.26
C TYR A 121 7.67 -1.37 -3.62
N GLY A 122 8.31 -2.44 -3.16
CA GLY A 122 7.80 -3.80 -3.39
C GLY A 122 7.80 -4.25 -4.85
N GLY A 123 8.68 -3.77 -5.73
CA GLY A 123 8.70 -4.21 -7.14
C GLY A 123 9.16 -5.67 -7.33
N SER A 124 8.73 -6.33 -8.42
CA SER A 124 9.63 -7.29 -9.09
C SER A 124 10.64 -6.48 -9.88
N SER A 125 11.92 -6.70 -9.69
CA SER A 125 12.74 -6.85 -10.88
C SER A 125 12.17 -8.04 -11.66
N THR A 126 11.46 -7.82 -12.78
CA THR A 126 11.73 -8.73 -13.90
C THR A 126 13.13 -8.35 -14.36
N THR A 127 13.95 -9.35 -14.64
CA THR A 127 15.32 -9.23 -15.16
C THR A 127 15.38 -8.62 -16.57
N GLY A 128 14.44 -7.74 -16.92
CA GLY A 128 14.35 -7.04 -18.21
C GLY A 128 14.92 -5.62 -18.14
N PRO A 129 15.41 -5.08 -19.27
CA PRO A 129 16.33 -3.93 -19.32
C PRO A 129 15.65 -2.56 -19.12
N GLY A 130 14.63 -2.46 -18.28
CA GLY A 130 13.89 -1.23 -18.04
C GLY A 130 14.63 -0.24 -17.13
N LYS A 131 15.75 0.32 -17.60
CA LYS A 131 16.18 1.66 -17.15
C LYS A 131 15.30 2.68 -17.89
N TRP A 132 14.57 3.50 -17.15
CA TRP A 132 13.97 4.74 -17.66
C TRP A 132 14.82 5.91 -17.21
#